data_AF-A0A833RF57-F1
#
_entry.id   AF-A0A833RF57-F1
#
_cell.length_a   1.000
_cell.length_b   1.000
_cell.length_c   1.000
_cell.angle_alpha   90.00
_cell.angle_beta   90.00
_cell.angle_gamma   90.00
#
_symmetry.space_group_name_H-M   'P 1'
#
loop_
_entity.id
_entity.type
_entity.pdbx_description
1 polymer ?
#
loop_
_entity_poly.entity_id
_entity_poly.type
_entity_poly.pdbx_seq_one_letter_code
_entity_poly.pdbx_strand_id
1 'polypeptide(L)'
;MGRKASHVALECALQSHPNMVILGEEVAASKLTIFDLAQQICDAVQARADIGKNHGVILIPEGLVESIPELYALIQEIHGLHLKGVSVENISSQLSPWATALFKFLPPFIRKQLLLHPESDDSAQLSQIETEKLLAQLVESEINRRLKEGTYKGKKFNAICHFFGYQARGSLPSKFDCDYAYVWVYLCTC
;
A
#
# COMPACT_ATOMS: atom_id res chain seq x y z
N MET A 1 -6.46 -7.03 2.62
CA MET A 1 -5.76 -7.06 3.92
C MET A 1 -4.62 -8.07 3.85
N GLY A 2 -3.46 -7.71 4.40
CA GLY A 2 -2.26 -8.56 4.40
C GLY A 2 -1.08 -7.78 4.98
N ARG A 3 -0.67 -8.13 6.21
CA ARG A 3 0.19 -7.26 7.05
C ARG A 3 1.65 -7.28 6.60
N LYS A 4 2.30 -8.45 6.68
CA LYS A 4 3.74 -8.59 6.42
C LYS A 4 4.10 -9.22 5.07
N ALA A 5 3.22 -10.05 4.55
CA ALA A 5 3.47 -10.82 3.34
C ALA A 5 2.37 -10.63 2.32
N SER A 6 2.74 -10.69 1.04
CA SER A 6 1.83 -10.48 -0.09
C SER A 6 1.10 -11.76 -0.52
N HIS A 7 1.05 -12.80 0.32
CA HIS A 7 0.42 -14.09 -0.03
C HIS A 7 -1.03 -13.93 -0.50
N VAL A 8 -1.82 -13.09 0.18
CA VAL A 8 -3.21 -12.83 -0.21
C VAL A 8 -3.28 -12.12 -1.56
N ALA A 9 -2.42 -11.11 -1.79
CA ALA A 9 -2.38 -10.39 -3.05
C ALA A 9 -1.94 -11.29 -4.21
N LEU A 10 -0.96 -12.17 -3.98
CA LEU A 10 -0.49 -13.14 -4.96
C LEU A 10 -1.57 -14.17 -5.30
N GLU A 11 -2.23 -14.77 -4.30
CA GLU A 11 -3.33 -15.71 -4.53
C GLU A 11 -4.47 -15.05 -5.32
N CYS A 12 -4.90 -13.85 -4.91
CA CYS A 12 -5.89 -13.10 -5.66
C CYS A 12 -5.44 -12.80 -7.10
N ALA A 13 -4.15 -12.51 -7.32
CA ALA A 13 -3.62 -12.27 -8.66
C ALA A 13 -3.66 -13.53 -9.54
N LEU A 14 -3.33 -14.70 -8.98
CA LEU A 14 -3.40 -15.98 -9.69
C LEU A 14 -4.83 -16.35 -10.07
N GLN A 15 -5.81 -16.05 -9.21
CA GLN A 15 -7.23 -16.38 -9.45
C GLN A 15 -7.93 -15.39 -10.40
N SER A 16 -7.58 -14.11 -10.35
CA SER A 16 -8.32 -13.04 -11.05
C SER A 16 -7.59 -12.45 -12.26
N HIS A 17 -6.32 -12.76 -12.45
CA HIS A 17 -5.48 -12.24 -13.54
C HIS A 17 -5.57 -10.71 -13.72
N PRO A 18 -5.24 -9.91 -12.69
CA PRO A 18 -5.23 -8.45 -12.78
C PRO A 18 -4.19 -7.99 -13.80
N ASN A 19 -4.27 -6.73 -14.22
CA ASN A 19 -3.32 -6.19 -15.20
C ASN A 19 -1.94 -5.93 -14.60
N MET A 20 -1.89 -5.69 -13.29
CA MET A 20 -0.66 -5.50 -12.52
C MET A 20 -0.91 -5.93 -11.08
N VAL A 21 0.10 -6.51 -10.45
CA VAL A 21 0.13 -6.78 -9.01
C VAL A 21 1.47 -6.27 -8.49
N ILE A 22 1.45 -5.61 -7.34
CA ILE A 22 2.68 -5.18 -6.65
C ILE A 22 2.91 -6.13 -5.49
N LEU A 23 4.12 -6.68 -5.37
CA LEU A 23 4.49 -7.56 -4.26
C LEU A 23 5.46 -6.83 -3.36
N GLY A 24 5.12 -6.69 -2.07
CA GLY A 24 5.95 -5.99 -1.09
C GLY A 24 7.37 -6.58 -0.98
N GLU A 25 7.49 -7.90 -1.09
CA GLU A 25 8.76 -8.61 -1.04
C GLU A 25 9.70 -8.22 -2.20
N GLU A 26 9.15 -8.05 -3.41
CA GLU A 26 9.92 -7.59 -4.57
C GLU A 26 10.34 -6.12 -4.43
N VAL A 27 9.44 -5.29 -3.91
CA VAL A 27 9.69 -3.87 -3.63
C VAL A 27 10.83 -3.70 -2.63
N ALA A 28 10.81 -4.48 -1.55
CA ALA A 28 11.85 -4.47 -0.53
C ALA A 28 13.19 -4.99 -1.07
N ALA A 29 13.18 -6.09 -1.84
CA ALA A 29 14.38 -6.69 -2.43
C ALA A 29 15.06 -5.76 -3.44
N SER A 30 14.26 -5.10 -4.29
CA SER A 30 14.74 -4.18 -5.33
C SER A 30 14.95 -2.75 -4.83
N LYS A 31 14.64 -2.48 -3.54
CA LYS A 31 14.71 -1.16 -2.90
C LYS A 31 13.99 -0.07 -3.70
N LEU A 32 12.82 -0.39 -4.23
CA LEU A 32 12.05 0.54 -5.04
C LEU A 32 11.53 1.68 -4.17
N THR A 33 11.58 2.90 -4.71
CA THR A 33 11.00 4.09 -4.08
C THR A 33 9.52 4.19 -4.41
N ILE A 34 8.79 5.03 -3.68
CA ILE A 34 7.37 5.31 -4.00
C ILE A 34 7.23 5.95 -5.39
N PHE A 35 8.24 6.70 -5.81
CA PHE A 35 8.28 7.33 -7.12
C PHE A 35 8.49 6.29 -8.23
N ASP A 36 9.41 5.34 -8.03
CA ASP A 36 9.62 4.25 -8.99
C ASP A 36 8.36 3.41 -9.18
N LEU A 37 7.63 3.14 -8.09
CA LEU A 37 6.34 2.44 -8.16
C LEU A 37 5.30 3.22 -8.95
N ALA A 38 5.18 4.53 -8.71
CA ALA A 38 4.28 5.38 -9.47
C ALA A 38 4.65 5.41 -10.96
N GLN A 39 5.95 5.49 -11.30
CA GLN A 39 6.43 5.43 -12.67
C GLN A 39 6.11 4.10 -13.35
N GLN A 40 6.36 2.97 -12.69
CA GLN A 40 6.03 1.64 -13.22
C GLN A 40 4.53 1.49 -13.51
N ILE A 41 3.67 2.01 -12.62
CA ILE A 41 2.22 2.04 -12.86
C ILE A 41 1.90 2.92 -14.07
N CYS A 42 2.49 4.11 -14.17
CA CYS A 42 2.28 5.01 -15.30
C CYS A 42 2.74 4.39 -16.63
N ASP A 43 3.86 3.67 -16.63
CA ASP A 43 4.38 2.97 -17.81
C ASP A 43 3.44 1.86 -18.25
N ALA A 44 2.92 1.07 -17.30
CA ALA A 44 1.92 0.04 -17.59
C ALA A 44 0.61 0.65 -18.14
N VAL A 45 0.15 1.77 -17.56
CA VAL A 45 -1.04 2.49 -18.06
C VAL A 45 -0.80 3.03 -19.47
N GLN A 46 0.37 3.62 -19.73
CA GLN A 46 0.73 4.14 -21.04
C GLN A 46 0.80 3.04 -22.10
N ALA A 47 1.49 1.92 -21.82
CA ALA A 47 1.58 0.78 -22.72
C ALA A 47 0.18 0.21 -23.08
N ARG A 48 -0.75 0.23 -22.13
CA ARG A 48 -2.15 -0.18 -22.37
C ARG A 48 -2.93 0.86 -23.17
N ALA A 49 -2.70 2.15 -22.92
CA ALA A 49 -3.33 3.21 -23.68
C ALA A 49 -2.90 3.20 -25.15
N ASP A 50 -1.64 2.85 -25.45
CA ASP A 50 -1.10 2.75 -26.81
C ASP A 50 -1.79 1.65 -27.64
N ILE A 51 -2.24 0.57 -27.00
CA ILE A 51 -3.07 -0.48 -27.63
C ILE A 51 -4.58 -0.20 -27.52
N GLY A 52 -4.96 1.04 -27.17
CA GLY A 52 -6.36 1.49 -27.08
C GLY A 52 -7.12 1.05 -25.81
N LYS A 53 -6.46 0.37 -24.87
CA LYS A 53 -7.08 -0.14 -23.62
C LYS A 53 -6.91 0.86 -22.48
N ASN A 54 -7.93 1.72 -22.30
CA ASN A 54 -7.93 2.77 -21.26
C ASN A 54 -8.57 2.31 -19.92
N HIS A 55 -8.43 1.04 -19.57
CA HIS A 55 -8.95 0.46 -18.33
C HIS A 55 -7.96 -0.58 -17.79
N GLY A 56 -7.96 -0.77 -16.48
CA GLY A 56 -7.19 -1.84 -15.85
C GLY A 56 -7.45 -1.95 -14.36
N VAL A 57 -7.00 -3.07 -13.79
CA VAL A 57 -7.08 -3.37 -12.37
C VAL A 57 -5.68 -3.64 -11.85
N ILE A 58 -5.35 -3.02 -10.71
CA ILE A 58 -4.08 -3.19 -10.01
C ILE A 58 -4.39 -3.75 -8.62
N LEU A 59 -3.67 -4.80 -8.21
CA LEU A 59 -3.73 -5.31 -6.84
C LEU A 59 -2.55 -4.79 -6.03
N ILE A 60 -2.85 -4.22 -4.86
CA ILE A 60 -1.88 -3.62 -3.95
C ILE A 60 -2.05 -4.27 -2.57
N PRO A 61 -0.97 -4.84 -1.98
CA PRO A 61 -1.00 -5.35 -0.62
C PRO A 61 -1.02 -4.18 0.37
N GLU A 62 -1.76 -4.35 1.46
CA GLU A 62 -1.88 -3.34 2.53
C GLU A 62 -0.52 -3.00 3.15
N GLY A 63 0.33 -4.01 3.39
CA GLY A 63 1.67 -3.85 3.94
C GLY A 63 2.72 -3.22 3.00
N LEU A 64 2.32 -2.72 1.82
CA LEU A 64 3.27 -2.13 0.86
C LEU A 64 4.06 -0.96 1.47
N VAL A 65 3.47 -0.19 2.38
CA VAL A 65 4.13 0.95 3.03
C VAL A 65 5.30 0.55 3.92
N GLU A 66 5.28 -0.64 4.53
CA GLU A 66 6.40 -1.17 5.30
C GLU A 66 7.47 -1.79 4.40
N SER A 67 7.10 -2.14 3.17
CA SER A 67 8.01 -2.74 2.19
C SER A 67 8.87 -1.70 1.46
N ILE A 68 8.39 -0.45 1.38
CA ILE A 68 9.12 0.67 0.78
C ILE A 68 10.12 1.20 1.83
N PRO A 69 11.45 1.11 1.59
CA PRO A 69 12.46 1.46 2.60
C PRO A 69 12.31 2.87 3.15
N GLU A 70 11.92 3.81 2.28
CA GLU A 70 11.79 5.21 2.64
C GLU A 70 10.64 5.48 3.61
N LEU A 71 9.48 4.89 3.33
CA LEU A 71 8.31 5.00 4.18
C LEU A 71 8.50 4.23 5.47
N TYR A 72 9.12 3.06 5.40
CA TYR A 72 9.45 2.26 6.57
C TYR A 72 10.32 3.05 7.56
N ALA A 73 11.39 3.70 7.09
CA ALA A 73 12.25 4.53 7.93
C ALA A 73 11.48 5.70 8.58
N LEU A 74 10.60 6.37 7.83
CA LEU A 74 9.74 7.43 8.35
C LEU A 74 8.80 6.91 9.44
N ILE A 75 8.16 5.76 9.23
CA ILE A 75 7.26 5.14 10.22
C ILE A 75 8.02 4.81 11.50
N GLN A 76 9.22 4.21 11.39
CA GLN A 76 10.06 3.88 12.55
C GLN A 76 10.50 5.12 13.33
N GLU A 77 10.85 6.21 12.64
CA GLU A 77 11.16 7.49 13.32
C GLU A 77 9.93 8.03 14.08
N ILE A 78 8.75 8.02 13.47
CA ILE A 78 7.51 8.50 14.10
C ILE A 78 7.13 7.65 15.31
N HIS A 79 7.27 6.33 15.24
CA HIS A 79 7.02 5.44 16.38
C HIS A 79 8.02 5.67 17.51
N GLY A 80 9.30 5.81 17.18
CA GLY A 80 10.34 6.13 18.16
C GLY A 80 10.07 7.45 18.90
N LEU A 81 9.41 8.42 18.27
CA LEU A 81 8.98 9.67 18.90
C LEU A 81 7.71 9.50 19.75
N HIS A 82 6.76 8.66 19.33
CA HIS A 82 5.58 8.32 20.13
C HIS A 82 5.97 7.60 21.43
N LEU A 83 6.90 6.65 21.37
CA LEU A 83 7.40 5.94 22.55
C LEU A 83 8.09 6.88 23.57
N LYS A 84 8.64 8.01 23.09
CA LYS A 84 9.21 9.06 23.95
C LYS A 84 8.17 10.02 24.53
N GLY A 85 6.88 9.83 24.21
CA GLY A 85 5.79 10.67 24.70
C GLY A 85 5.70 12.05 24.03
N VAL A 86 6.26 12.21 22.83
CA VAL A 86 6.18 13.46 22.08
C VAL A 86 4.74 13.67 21.57
N SER A 87 4.15 14.83 21.86
CA SER A 87 2.84 15.20 21.30
C SER A 87 2.88 15.23 19.77
N VAL A 88 1.81 14.77 19.12
CA VAL A 88 1.63 14.69 17.66
C VAL A 88 2.01 15.98 16.92
N GLU A 89 1.76 17.13 17.55
CA GLU A 89 2.04 18.47 17.02
C GLU A 89 3.55 18.76 16.90
N ASN A 90 4.35 18.17 17.80
CA ASN A 90 5.79 18.36 17.90
C ASN A 90 6.59 17.28 17.16
N ILE A 91 5.95 16.23 16.65
CA ILE A 91 6.63 15.15 15.92
C ILE A 91 7.32 15.72 14.67
N SER A 92 6.62 16.56 13.90
CA SER A 92 7.13 17.16 12.65
C SER A 92 8.42 17.98 12.83
N SER A 93 8.67 18.55 14.02
CA SER A 93 9.87 19.35 14.31
C SER A 93 11.04 18.52 14.84
N GLN A 94 10.80 17.29 15.27
CA GLN A 94 11.81 16.37 15.81
C GLN A 94 12.23 15.25 14.84
N LEU A 95 11.58 15.16 13.68
CA LEU A 95 11.96 14.25 12.62
C LEU A 95 13.33 14.60 12.04
N SER A 96 14.03 13.61 11.48
CA SER A 96 15.25 13.86 10.72
C SER A 96 14.98 14.80 9.53
N PRO A 97 15.98 15.55 9.03
CA PRO A 97 15.79 16.44 7.89
C PRO A 97 15.24 15.71 6.65
N TRP A 98 15.67 14.46 6.47
CA TRP A 98 15.24 13.60 5.38
C TRP A 98 13.79 13.11 5.59
N ALA A 99 13.45 12.60 6.78
CA ALA A 99 12.08 12.22 7.11
C ALA A 99 11.10 13.39 7.04
N THR A 100 11.53 14.59 7.43
CA THR A 100 10.73 15.83 7.31
C THR A 100 10.43 16.19 5.86
N ALA A 101 11.41 16.02 4.96
CA ALA A 101 11.21 16.28 3.54
C ALA A 101 10.19 15.29 2.95
N LEU A 102 10.33 14.00 3.27
CA LEU A 102 9.38 12.96 2.84
C LEU A 102 7.98 13.20 3.42
N PHE A 103 7.88 13.54 4.71
CA PHE A 103 6.61 13.86 5.36
C PHE A 103 5.93 15.07 4.71
N LYS A 104 6.68 16.12 4.35
CA LYS A 104 6.15 17.29 3.63
C LYS A 104 5.70 16.96 2.21
N PHE A 105 6.39 16.05 1.53
CA PHE A 105 6.03 15.55 0.20
C PHE A 105 4.70 14.77 0.22
N LEU A 106 4.43 14.02 1.29
CA LEU A 106 3.20 13.23 1.40
C LEU A 106 1.93 14.11 1.48
N PRO A 107 0.81 13.66 0.91
CA PRO A 107 -0.47 14.35 0.99
C PRO A 107 -0.95 14.54 2.44
N PRO A 108 -1.74 15.60 2.73
CA PRO A 108 -2.21 15.89 4.09
C PRO A 108 -2.99 14.74 4.76
N PHE A 109 -3.71 13.91 4.00
CA PHE A 109 -4.47 12.80 4.55
C PHE A 109 -3.55 11.66 5.04
N ILE A 110 -2.53 11.29 4.26
CA ILE A 110 -1.52 10.31 4.66
C ILE A 110 -0.75 10.79 5.88
N ARG A 111 -0.37 12.07 5.91
CA ARG A 111 0.31 12.64 7.09
C ARG A 111 -0.48 12.43 8.38
N LYS A 112 -1.80 12.64 8.34
CA LYS A 112 -2.67 12.43 9.50
C LYS A 112 -2.76 10.95 9.88
N GLN A 113 -2.83 10.05 8.89
CA GLN A 113 -2.90 8.60 9.11
C GLN A 113 -1.60 8.06 9.71
N LEU A 114 -0.43 8.56 9.28
CA LEU A 114 0.88 8.17 9.83
C LEU A 114 1.12 8.67 11.27
N LEU A 115 0.42 9.72 11.69
CA LEU A 115 0.50 10.29 13.04
C LEU A 115 -0.47 9.63 14.03
N LEU A 116 -1.25 8.64 13.59
CA LEU A 116 -2.11 7.88 14.49
C LEU A 116 -1.26 7.04 15.46
N HIS A 117 -1.81 6.79 16.65
CA HIS A 117 -1.10 6.01 17.65
C HIS A 117 -0.85 4.58 17.16
N PRO A 118 0.31 3.98 17.47
CA PRO A 118 0.59 2.58 17.15
C PRO A 118 -0.49 1.65 17.70
N GLU A 119 -0.62 0.47 17.08
CA GLU A 119 -1.43 -0.61 17.63
C GLU A 119 -0.81 -1.15 18.94
N SER A 120 -1.54 -2.02 19.64
CA SER A 120 -1.09 -2.62 20.91
C SER A 120 0.19 -3.46 20.80
N ASP A 121 0.60 -3.83 19.58
CA ASP A 121 1.85 -4.53 19.27
C ASP A 121 2.98 -3.61 18.78
N ASP A 122 2.82 -2.29 18.93
CA ASP A 122 3.77 -1.24 18.52
C ASP A 122 3.97 -1.15 16.99
N SER A 123 3.11 -1.83 16.21
CA SER A 123 3.05 -1.72 14.76
C SER A 123 2.17 -0.56 14.30
N ALA A 124 2.41 -0.08 13.08
CA ALA A 124 1.61 0.99 12.50
C ALA A 124 0.21 0.46 12.20
N GLN A 125 -0.82 1.33 12.28
CA GLN A 125 -2.17 0.98 11.86
C GLN A 125 -2.26 0.89 10.34
N LEU A 126 -1.64 -0.15 9.73
CA LEU A 126 -1.53 -0.30 8.28
C LEU A 126 -2.90 -0.31 7.59
N SER A 127 -3.93 -0.86 8.26
CA SER A 127 -5.30 -0.88 7.74
C SER A 127 -5.93 0.50 7.61
N GLN A 128 -5.42 1.50 8.32
CA GLN A 128 -5.89 2.89 8.26
C GLN A 128 -5.12 3.73 7.24
N ILE A 129 -3.98 3.24 6.75
CA ILE A 129 -3.16 3.95 5.77
C ILE A 129 -3.69 3.62 4.37
N GLU A 130 -4.29 4.61 3.74
CA GLU A 130 -4.92 4.50 2.42
C GLU A 130 -3.87 4.56 1.30
N THR A 131 -3.03 3.52 1.25
CA THR A 131 -1.89 3.39 0.33
C THR A 131 -2.33 3.43 -1.13
N GLU A 132 -3.48 2.85 -1.44
CA GLU A 132 -4.08 2.87 -2.77
C GLU A 132 -4.42 4.28 -3.22
N LYS A 133 -4.92 5.14 -2.31
CA LYS A 133 -5.24 6.54 -2.61
C LYS A 133 -3.98 7.38 -2.77
N LEU A 134 -2.95 7.11 -1.97
CA LEU A 134 -1.63 7.73 -2.12
C LEU A 134 -1.05 7.46 -3.51
N LEU A 135 -1.00 6.19 -3.92
CA LEU A 135 -0.48 5.81 -5.24
C LEU A 135 -1.35 6.38 -6.36
N ALA A 136 -2.68 6.35 -6.23
CA ALA A 136 -3.58 6.95 -7.22
C ALA A 136 -3.30 8.43 -7.45
N GLN A 137 -3.07 9.22 -6.39
CA GLN A 137 -2.78 10.64 -6.51
C GLN A 137 -1.39 10.92 -7.13
N LEU A 138 -0.39 10.09 -6.79
CA LEU A 138 0.95 10.20 -7.37
C LEU A 138 0.95 9.85 -8.86
N VAL A 139 0.27 8.77 -9.23
CA VAL A 139 0.08 8.35 -10.63
C VAL A 139 -0.69 9.39 -11.42
N GLU A 140 -1.74 9.98 -10.86
CA GLU A 140 -2.48 11.08 -11.51
C GLU A 140 -1.57 12.29 -11.76
N SER A 141 -0.76 12.67 -10.78
CA SER A 141 0.19 13.78 -10.91
C SER A 141 1.24 13.52 -11.99
N GLU A 142 1.78 12.29 -12.04
CA GLU A 142 2.78 11.86 -13.01
C GLU A 142 2.19 11.74 -14.44
N ILE A 143 0.98 11.20 -14.60
CA ILE A 143 0.29 11.17 -15.90
C ILE A 143 0.00 12.58 -16.39
N ASN A 144 -0.44 13.48 -15.51
CA ASN A 144 -0.66 14.88 -15.87
C ASN A 144 0.63 15.58 -16.33
N ARG A 145 1.77 15.25 -15.72
CA ARG A 145 3.09 15.70 -16.18
C ARG A 145 3.40 15.18 -17.59
N ARG A 146 3.23 13.88 -17.83
CA ARG A 146 3.43 13.25 -19.16
C ARG A 146 2.47 13.79 -20.23
N LEU A 147 1.25 14.15 -19.86
CA LEU A 147 0.27 14.74 -20.78
C LEU A 147 0.67 16.17 -21.19
N LYS A 148 1.26 16.96 -20.26
CA LYS A 148 1.84 18.28 -20.58
C LYS A 148 3.08 18.17 -21.48
N GLU A 149 3.89 17.14 -21.28
CA GLU A 149 5.07 16.83 -22.10
C GLU A 149 4.71 16.20 -23.46
N GLY A 150 3.46 15.77 -23.65
CA GLY A 150 2.98 15.15 -24.89
C GLY A 150 3.41 13.69 -25.10
N THR A 151 4.05 13.07 -24.10
CA THR A 151 4.47 11.66 -24.12
C THR A 151 3.29 10.72 -23.91
N TYR A 152 2.27 11.13 -23.15
CA TYR A 152 1.05 10.37 -22.95
C TYR A 152 -0.10 10.93 -23.80
N LYS A 153 -0.63 10.10 -24.71
CA LYS A 153 -1.75 10.44 -25.62
C LYS A 153 -3.07 9.74 -25.25
N GLY A 154 -3.10 9.05 -24.12
CA GLY A 154 -4.28 8.33 -23.66
C GLY A 154 -5.37 9.26 -23.14
N LYS A 155 -6.50 8.67 -22.74
CA LYS A 155 -7.60 9.43 -22.12
C LYS A 155 -7.21 9.92 -20.73
N LYS A 156 -7.99 10.88 -20.21
CA LYS A 156 -7.87 11.36 -18.82
C LYS A 156 -7.86 10.17 -17.87
N PHE A 157 -6.84 10.11 -17.02
CA PHE A 157 -6.73 9.10 -15.98
C PHE A 157 -7.80 9.32 -14.90
N ASN A 158 -8.45 8.24 -14.48
CA ASN A 158 -9.39 8.24 -13.37
C ASN A 158 -9.19 6.95 -12.57
N ALA A 159 -8.90 7.08 -11.29
CA ALA A 159 -8.65 5.96 -10.40
C ALA A 159 -9.83 5.73 -9.48
N ILE A 160 -10.25 4.48 -9.36
CA ILE A 160 -11.24 4.05 -8.37
C ILE A 160 -10.52 3.15 -7.38
N CYS A 161 -10.54 3.54 -6.11
CA CYS A 161 -9.84 2.85 -5.03
C CYS A 161 -10.82 1.97 -4.24
N HIS A 162 -10.43 0.72 -4.00
CA HIS A 162 -11.19 -0.23 -3.19
C HIS A 162 -10.28 -0.88 -2.16
N PHE A 163 -10.75 -0.99 -0.92
CA PHE A 163 -10.07 -1.70 0.15
C PHE A 163 -10.88 -2.91 0.59
N PHE A 164 -10.37 -4.11 0.30
CA PHE A 164 -11.01 -5.37 0.69
C PHE A 164 -10.27 -5.98 1.88
N GLY A 165 -10.99 -6.18 2.97
CA GLY A 165 -10.41 -6.60 4.24
C GLY A 165 -11.43 -7.14 5.23
N TYR A 166 -12.01 -6.23 6.02
CA TYR A 166 -12.92 -6.58 7.11
C TYR A 166 -14.10 -7.46 6.68
N GLN A 167 -14.65 -7.23 5.48
CA GLN A 167 -15.75 -8.01 4.95
C GLN A 167 -15.41 -9.51 4.79
N ALA A 168 -14.17 -9.84 4.46
CA ALA A 168 -13.72 -11.22 4.27
C ALA A 168 -13.40 -11.93 5.59
N ARG A 169 -13.17 -11.20 6.69
CA ARG A 169 -12.86 -11.83 7.99
C ARG A 169 -14.10 -12.34 8.74
N GLY A 170 -15.28 -11.84 8.39
CA GLY A 170 -16.57 -12.26 8.96
C GLY A 170 -17.39 -13.17 8.05
N SER A 171 -16.83 -13.65 6.93
CA SER A 171 -17.54 -14.51 6.00
C SER A 171 -17.64 -15.95 6.52
N LEU A 172 -18.60 -16.71 5.99
CA LEU A 172 -18.68 -18.15 6.25
C LEU A 172 -17.41 -18.85 5.77
N PRO A 173 -16.82 -19.76 6.57
CA PRO A 173 -15.63 -20.50 6.18
C PRO A 173 -15.90 -21.42 4.99
N SER A 174 -14.87 -21.67 4.18
CA SER A 174 -14.95 -22.66 3.11
C SER A 174 -14.98 -24.08 3.67
N LYS A 175 -15.33 -25.06 2.84
CA LYS A 175 -15.24 -26.48 3.25
C LYS A 175 -13.83 -26.85 3.71
N PHE A 176 -12.80 -26.33 3.02
CA PHE A 176 -11.41 -26.56 3.38
C PHE A 176 -11.10 -26.00 4.78
N ASP A 177 -11.52 -24.77 5.08
CA ASP A 177 -11.28 -24.15 6.39
C ASP A 177 -12.00 -24.90 7.52
N CYS A 178 -13.23 -25.37 7.27
CA CYS A 178 -13.98 -26.19 8.23
C CYS A 178 -13.28 -27.51 8.55
N ASP A 179 -12.90 -28.25 7.50
CA ASP A 179 -12.24 -29.56 7.65
C ASP A 179 -10.87 -29.39 8.34
N TYR A 180 -10.10 -28.37 7.95
CA TYR A 180 -8.79 -28.05 8.55
C TYR A 180 -8.91 -27.65 10.03
N ALA A 181 -9.81 -26.73 10.37
CA ALA A 181 -10.02 -26.28 11.75
C ALA A 181 -10.51 -27.42 12.65
N TYR A 182 -11.38 -28.29 12.14
CA TYR A 182 -11.87 -29.45 12.88
C TYR A 182 -10.73 -30.40 13.24
N VAL A 183 -9.88 -30.76 12.27
CA VAL A 183 -8.72 -31.63 12.52
C VAL A 183 -7.75 -31.01 13.51
N TRP A 184 -7.48 -29.70 13.38
CA TRP A 184 -6.57 -29.00 14.28
C TRP A 184 -7.05 -29.01 15.73
N VAL A 185 -8.34 -28.73 15.95
CA VAL A 185 -8.94 -28.79 17.30
C VAL A 185 -8.90 -30.21 17.86
N TYR A 186 -9.24 -31.20 17.04
CA TYR A 186 -9.22 -32.61 17.46
C TYR A 186 -7.82 -33.03 17.95
N LEU A 187 -6.77 -32.66 17.21
CA LEU A 187 -5.38 -32.94 17.57
C LEU A 187 -4.91 -32.22 18.84
N CYS A 188 -5.40 -31.01 19.13
CA CYS A 188 -5.02 -30.30 20.34
C CYS A 188 -5.68 -30.85 21.62
N THR A 189 -6.80 -31.56 21.49
CA THR A 189 -7.53 -32.14 22.63
C THR A 189 -7.14 -33.59 22.97
N CYS A 190 -6.45 -34.29 22.07
CA CYS A 190 -5.92 -35.63 22.30
C CYS A 190 -4.46 -35.59 22.77
#